data_AF-A0A1G0PB65-F1
#
_entry.id   AF-A0A1G0PB65-F1
#
_cell.length_a   1.000
_cell.length_b   1.000
_cell.length_c   1.000
_cell.angle_alpha   90.00
_cell.angle_beta   90.00
_cell.angle_gamma   90.00
#
_symmetry.space_group_name_H-M   'P 1'
#
loop_
_entity.id
_entity.type
_entity.pdbx_description
1 polymer ?
#
loop_
_entity_poly.entity_id
_entity_poly.type
_entity_poly.pdbx_seq_one_letter_code
_entity_poly.pdbx_strand_id
1 'polypeptide(L)'
;MEQEKNGIAELLLHCEENGKAPKYIKEDDTYREERTSLFSQSKPVRTKPVKYNTNGEEIFVVSDLHIASGRNNIGVYKGTENFFADDSFLRFLEYAAKKAGEAILIINGDIFDFLRVTEFPGKEKKVRPTKKLKYFLKGQILKNIEPPEEVVNDEYNEWMNELDKIGIKKTRKELEKSISKREKKYGLGTDNYKTIYKLIKIRNGHPAFFKALGQWIKKGNKIIILKGNHDLELYWSAVRNYLRLIIAEEVLDENGNNDIEDILTKTVLPNIRFIDDSVEIDKVFYVEHGHRYDKFCMVLEDPVLNNSGQINIPFGSFFNRYLLNRIELFYPFLDNVRPSGNVLPMLLKENFPLGIKVLFHHIPLLIRILFTNFRYMRFMFHKVFWFVIAIIIPVGLFIYFNPTLIKIIQGDISKIEETGGITAIIFQQVKSLILLFFSYLLARIVSWFQLTEPSSLDKYAKERFKGTDYKIMTMGHTHNPGEYLFNDRQRFYNTGTWIPVIETSTADVREDKTYTFLHLIRDKNGNLIPANEGLLQRWNDDAGRPEVQVLVQRK
;
A
#
# COMPACT_ATOMS: atom_id res chain seq x y z
N MET A 1 22.57 -7.28 29.90
CA MET A 1 22.77 -6.62 28.59
C MET A 1 23.16 -7.54 27.43
N GLU A 2 24.38 -8.07 27.26
CA GLU A 2 24.70 -8.87 26.04
C GLU A 2 24.12 -10.30 26.06
N GLN A 3 24.16 -10.99 27.21
CA GLN A 3 23.46 -12.29 27.40
C GLN A 3 21.93 -12.16 27.28
N GLU A 4 21.38 -11.06 27.78
CA GLU A 4 19.94 -10.73 27.79
C GLU A 4 19.44 -10.36 26.38
N LYS A 5 20.22 -9.58 25.60
CA LYS A 5 19.96 -9.33 24.18
C LYS A 5 19.93 -10.61 23.35
N ASN A 6 20.81 -11.57 23.66
CA ASN A 6 20.82 -12.86 22.99
C ASN A 6 19.56 -13.70 23.34
N GLY A 7 19.02 -13.57 24.56
CA GLY A 7 17.76 -14.23 24.96
C GLY A 7 16.53 -13.70 24.22
N ILE A 8 16.37 -12.37 24.13
CA ILE A 8 15.24 -11.73 23.43
C ILE A 8 15.26 -12.05 21.93
N ALA A 9 16.44 -11.99 21.30
CA ALA A 9 16.61 -12.31 19.89
C ALA A 9 16.18 -13.76 19.60
N GLU A 10 16.63 -14.72 20.41
CA GLU A 10 16.28 -16.13 20.28
C GLU A 10 14.78 -16.36 20.50
N LEU A 11 14.21 -15.73 21.54
CA LEU A 11 12.77 -15.77 21.82
C LEU A 11 11.97 -15.32 20.60
N LEU A 12 12.32 -14.17 20.01
CA LEU A 12 11.60 -13.61 18.86
C LEU A 12 11.76 -14.49 17.61
N LEU A 13 12.99 -14.94 17.29
CA LEU A 13 13.25 -15.79 16.12
C LEU A 13 12.37 -17.03 16.09
N HIS A 14 12.17 -17.67 17.24
CA HIS A 14 11.44 -18.93 17.35
C HIS A 14 10.04 -18.80 17.99
N CYS A 15 9.52 -17.58 18.21
CA CYS A 15 8.26 -17.39 18.95
C CYS A 15 7.05 -18.07 18.28
N GLU A 16 6.96 -18.01 16.94
CA GLU A 16 5.87 -18.64 16.17
C GLU A 16 6.03 -20.17 16.12
N GLU A 17 7.27 -20.68 16.03
CA GLU A 17 7.58 -22.10 15.95
C GLU A 17 7.33 -22.81 17.29
N ASN A 18 7.77 -22.20 18.39
CA ASN A 18 7.66 -22.72 19.75
C ASN A 18 6.29 -22.44 20.40
N GLY A 19 5.35 -21.84 19.66
CA GLY A 19 3.97 -21.60 20.11
C GLY A 19 3.83 -20.47 21.16
N LYS A 20 4.85 -19.62 21.33
CA LYS A 20 4.79 -18.42 22.18
C LYS A 20 3.98 -17.30 21.52
N ALA A 21 4.02 -17.23 20.20
CA ALA A 21 3.19 -16.35 19.39
C ALA A 21 2.30 -17.18 18.44
N PRO A 22 1.11 -16.66 18.07
CA PRO A 22 0.31 -17.26 17.00
C PRO A 22 1.13 -17.41 15.71
N LYS A 23 1.08 -18.61 15.10
CA LYS A 23 1.71 -18.87 13.81
C LYS A 23 1.16 -17.96 12.71
N TYR A 24 2.05 -17.44 11.88
CA TYR A 24 1.67 -16.83 10.62
C TYR A 24 1.14 -17.89 9.66
N ILE A 25 -0.10 -17.73 9.21
CA ILE A 25 -0.75 -18.70 8.34
C ILE A 25 -0.80 -18.14 6.93
N LYS A 26 -0.13 -18.84 6.01
CA LYS A 26 -0.21 -18.65 4.56
C LYS A 26 -0.84 -19.90 3.96
N GLU A 27 -1.95 -19.72 3.25
CA GLU A 27 -2.57 -20.79 2.47
C GLU A 27 -1.84 -20.98 1.13
N ASP A 28 -1.75 -22.22 0.65
CA ASP A 28 -1.00 -22.56 -0.57
C ASP A 28 -1.52 -21.85 -1.82
N ASP A 29 -2.83 -21.57 -1.86
CA ASP A 29 -3.51 -21.00 -3.01
C ASP A 29 -3.64 -19.47 -2.96
N THR A 30 -3.07 -18.78 -1.94
CA THR A 30 -3.20 -17.31 -1.82
C THR A 30 -2.74 -16.58 -3.08
N TYR A 31 -1.64 -17.02 -3.69
CA TYR A 31 -1.03 -16.37 -4.84
C TYR A 31 -1.40 -17.03 -6.18
N ARG A 32 -2.44 -17.88 -6.18
CA ARG A 32 -2.91 -18.57 -7.38
C ARG A 32 -4.11 -17.86 -8.03
N GLU A 33 -4.17 -18.01 -9.34
CA GLU A 33 -5.24 -17.52 -10.19
C GLU A 33 -5.99 -18.68 -10.85
N GLU A 34 -7.31 -18.63 -10.82
CA GLU A 34 -8.21 -19.54 -11.53
C GLU A 34 -8.46 -19.00 -12.94
N ARG A 35 -8.10 -19.79 -13.95
CA ARG A 35 -8.36 -19.46 -15.36
C ARG A 35 -9.69 -20.06 -15.79
N THR A 36 -10.68 -19.21 -16.04
CA THR A 36 -12.00 -19.64 -16.51
C THR A 36 -12.08 -19.83 -18.04
N SER A 37 -11.34 -19.04 -18.83
CA SER A 37 -11.25 -19.19 -20.30
C SER A 37 -10.08 -18.37 -20.89
N LEU A 38 -9.78 -18.57 -22.17
CA LEU A 38 -8.74 -17.83 -22.90
C LEU A 38 -9.05 -16.33 -23.05
N PHE A 39 -10.34 -15.96 -23.00
CA PHE A 39 -10.83 -14.59 -23.27
C PHE A 39 -11.26 -13.83 -22.00
N SER A 40 -11.44 -14.53 -20.87
CA SER A 40 -11.83 -13.94 -19.59
C SER A 40 -10.61 -13.61 -18.72
N GLN A 41 -10.72 -12.54 -17.93
CA GLN A 41 -9.77 -12.23 -16.87
C GLN A 41 -9.72 -13.38 -15.85
N SER A 42 -8.52 -13.80 -15.44
CA SER A 42 -8.38 -14.78 -14.35
C SER A 42 -8.91 -14.19 -13.03
N LYS A 43 -9.48 -15.04 -12.17
CA LYS A 43 -9.92 -14.65 -10.82
C LYS A 43 -8.95 -15.18 -9.77
N PRO A 44 -8.83 -14.56 -8.59
CA PRO A 44 -8.08 -15.16 -7.49
C PRO A 44 -8.73 -16.47 -7.03
N VAL A 45 -7.91 -17.48 -6.73
CA VAL A 45 -8.41 -18.73 -6.14
C VAL A 45 -8.93 -18.44 -4.73
N ARG A 46 -10.11 -18.98 -4.40
CA ARG A 46 -10.67 -18.88 -3.05
C ARG A 46 -9.85 -19.69 -2.05
N THR A 47 -9.20 -18.99 -1.14
CA THR A 47 -8.47 -19.54 0.00
C THR A 47 -9.41 -19.88 1.15
N LYS A 48 -8.98 -20.81 2.02
CA LYS A 48 -9.67 -21.08 3.28
C LYS A 48 -9.26 -20.01 4.30
N PRO A 49 -10.22 -19.34 4.97
CA PRO A 49 -9.86 -18.36 5.98
C PRO A 49 -9.26 -19.01 7.22
N VAL A 50 -8.37 -18.28 7.88
CA VAL A 50 -7.93 -18.61 9.24
C VAL A 50 -9.13 -18.52 10.17
N LYS A 51 -9.38 -19.55 10.98
CA LYS A 51 -10.48 -19.53 11.95
C LYS A 51 -10.04 -18.85 13.23
N TYR A 52 -10.90 -17.97 13.75
CA TYR A 52 -10.71 -17.28 15.01
C TYR A 52 -12.02 -17.25 15.79
N ASN A 53 -11.94 -17.41 17.12
CA ASN A 53 -13.08 -17.28 18.01
C ASN A 53 -12.83 -16.09 18.95
N THR A 54 -13.76 -15.15 18.97
CA THR A 54 -13.77 -14.07 19.97
C THR A 54 -14.51 -14.62 21.17
N ASN A 55 -13.88 -15.00 22.26
CA ASN A 55 -14.58 -15.55 23.42
C ASN A 55 -15.42 -14.50 24.20
N GLY A 56 -16.17 -13.64 23.51
CA GLY A 56 -16.97 -12.56 24.08
C GLY A 56 -16.52 -11.17 23.68
N GLU A 57 -15.28 -11.01 23.17
CA GLU A 57 -14.69 -9.69 22.96
C GLU A 57 -15.41 -8.87 21.88
N GLU A 58 -15.50 -7.55 22.08
CA GLU A 58 -15.96 -6.63 21.03
C GLU A 58 -14.88 -6.46 19.96
N ILE A 59 -15.30 -6.21 18.72
CA ILE A 59 -14.39 -6.14 17.57
C ILE A 59 -14.43 -4.74 16.96
N PHE A 60 -13.26 -4.12 16.81
CA PHE A 60 -13.07 -2.89 16.05
C PHE A 60 -12.24 -3.19 14.81
N VAL A 61 -12.73 -2.82 13.63
CA VAL A 61 -12.03 -3.05 12.36
C VAL A 61 -11.71 -1.71 11.70
N VAL A 62 -10.43 -1.51 11.41
CA VAL A 62 -9.91 -0.40 10.62
C VAL A 62 -9.11 -0.96 9.44
N SER A 63 -8.84 -0.14 8.43
CA SER A 63 -8.09 -0.54 7.23
C SER A 63 -7.41 0.67 6.62
N ASP A 64 -6.42 0.43 5.76
CA ASP A 64 -5.85 1.43 4.87
C ASP A 64 -5.33 2.67 5.64
N LEU A 65 -4.43 2.43 6.60
CA LEU A 65 -3.76 3.48 7.36
C LEU A 65 -2.60 4.09 6.56
N HIS A 66 -1.93 3.28 5.71
CA HIS A 66 -0.84 3.69 4.82
C HIS A 66 0.28 4.49 5.50
N ILE A 67 0.65 4.09 6.71
CA ILE A 67 1.67 4.80 7.51
C ILE A 67 3.04 4.65 6.83
N ALA A 68 3.69 5.78 6.53
CA ALA A 68 5.05 5.81 5.98
C ALA A 68 6.02 6.50 6.96
N SER A 69 6.98 7.28 6.44
CA SER A 69 8.10 7.82 7.24
C SER A 69 7.70 8.77 8.38
N GLY A 70 6.52 9.38 8.32
CA GLY A 70 6.03 10.31 9.33
C GLY A 70 6.82 11.61 9.46
N ARG A 71 6.85 12.11 10.70
CA ARG A 71 7.51 13.35 11.08
C ARG A 71 9.04 13.16 11.15
N ASN A 72 9.79 14.17 10.71
CA ASN A 72 11.24 14.22 10.92
C ASN A 72 11.58 14.78 12.32
N ASN A 73 12.88 14.89 12.63
CA ASN A 73 13.38 15.38 13.93
C ASN A 73 12.95 16.81 14.31
N ILE A 74 12.43 17.61 13.36
CA ILE A 74 11.88 18.94 13.62
C ILE A 74 10.35 18.97 13.59
N GLY A 75 9.70 17.80 13.56
CA GLY A 75 8.25 17.63 13.61
C GLY A 75 7.53 17.77 12.26
N VAL A 76 8.26 17.86 11.14
CA VAL A 76 7.65 18.06 9.81
C VAL A 76 7.50 16.74 9.06
N TYR A 77 6.30 16.49 8.53
CA TYR A 77 5.99 15.32 7.72
C TYR A 77 6.77 15.29 6.40
N LYS A 78 7.13 14.09 5.95
CA LYS A 78 7.69 13.87 4.61
C LYS A 78 6.62 14.02 3.55
N GLY A 79 7.02 14.49 2.36
CA GLY A 79 6.07 14.70 1.24
C GLY A 79 5.45 13.42 0.67
N THR A 80 5.97 12.24 1.01
CA THR A 80 5.38 10.93 0.65
C THR A 80 4.48 10.35 1.75
N GLU A 81 4.36 11.02 2.90
CA GLU A 81 3.47 10.60 3.98
C GLU A 81 2.01 10.91 3.65
N ASN A 82 1.13 9.99 4.01
CA ASN A 82 -0.32 10.13 3.85
C ASN A 82 -1.08 10.02 5.18
N PHE A 83 -0.47 9.43 6.21
CA PHE A 83 -1.08 9.30 7.53
C PHE A 83 -0.70 10.47 8.44
N PHE A 84 -1.71 11.23 8.87
CA PHE A 84 -1.56 12.35 9.81
C PHE A 84 -2.40 12.19 11.07
N ALA A 85 -2.99 11.01 11.26
CA ALA A 85 -4.00 10.75 12.27
C ALA A 85 -3.43 10.10 13.54
N ASP A 86 -2.12 10.26 13.79
CA ASP A 86 -1.42 9.72 14.96
C ASP A 86 -2.18 9.92 16.27
N ASP A 87 -2.49 11.18 16.58
CA ASP A 87 -3.15 11.58 17.82
C ASP A 87 -4.64 11.20 17.82
N SER A 88 -5.30 11.24 16.67
CA SER A 88 -6.70 10.85 16.51
C SER A 88 -6.90 9.35 16.67
N PHE A 89 -5.98 8.54 16.12
CA PHE A 89 -5.96 7.08 16.26
C PHE A 89 -5.70 6.65 17.70
N LEU A 90 -4.80 7.36 18.40
CA LEU A 90 -4.60 7.18 19.83
C LEU A 90 -5.90 7.40 20.62
N ARG A 91 -6.56 8.55 20.44
CA ARG A 91 -7.84 8.85 21.12
C ARG A 91 -8.94 7.85 20.78
N PHE A 92 -9.01 7.41 19.52
CA PHE A 92 -9.93 6.36 19.09
C PHE A 92 -9.71 5.05 19.85
N LEU A 93 -8.46 4.57 19.95
CA LEU A 93 -8.17 3.33 20.68
C LEU A 93 -8.38 3.48 22.19
N GLU A 94 -8.10 4.65 22.77
CA GLU A 94 -8.41 4.95 24.16
C GLU A 94 -9.93 4.87 24.42
N TYR A 95 -10.74 5.45 23.53
CA TYR A 95 -12.20 5.34 23.57
C TYR A 95 -12.66 3.89 23.46
N ALA A 96 -12.20 3.17 22.43
CA ALA A 96 -12.60 1.79 22.17
C ALA A 96 -12.23 0.87 23.35
N ALA A 97 -11.03 1.01 23.91
CA ALA A 97 -10.58 0.23 25.05
C ALA A 97 -11.34 0.56 26.33
N LYS A 98 -11.78 1.80 26.52
CA LYS A 98 -12.64 2.19 27.65
C LYS A 98 -14.07 1.64 27.49
N LYS A 99 -14.55 1.53 26.26
CA LYS A 99 -15.91 1.10 25.93
C LYS A 99 -16.13 -0.40 26.10
N ALA A 100 -15.22 -1.22 25.56
CA ALA A 100 -15.46 -2.65 25.33
C ALA A 100 -15.06 -3.60 26.47
N GLY A 101 -14.28 -3.14 27.46
CA GLY A 101 -13.72 -4.03 28.49
C GLY A 101 -12.62 -4.93 27.90
N GLU A 102 -13.02 -5.99 27.20
CA GLU A 102 -12.15 -6.86 26.38
C GLU A 102 -12.45 -6.66 24.90
N ALA A 103 -11.41 -6.37 24.11
CA ALA A 103 -11.57 -6.03 22.71
C ALA A 103 -10.51 -6.60 21.78
N ILE A 104 -10.87 -6.66 20.50
CA ILE A 104 -9.99 -7.04 19.40
C ILE A 104 -9.95 -5.91 18.39
N LEU A 105 -8.75 -5.42 18.11
CA LEU A 105 -8.49 -4.52 16.99
C LEU A 105 -8.09 -5.37 15.78
N ILE A 106 -8.86 -5.29 14.71
CA ILE A 106 -8.52 -5.86 13.42
C ILE A 106 -8.03 -4.73 12.51
N ILE A 107 -6.79 -4.83 12.05
CA ILE A 107 -6.24 -3.96 11.01
C ILE A 107 -6.27 -4.75 9.71
N ASN A 108 -7.25 -4.44 8.86
CA ASN A 108 -7.59 -5.20 7.66
C ASN A 108 -6.70 -4.85 6.46
N GLY A 109 -5.37 -4.92 6.61
CA GLY A 109 -4.41 -4.62 5.54
C GLY A 109 -4.08 -3.14 5.39
N ASP A 110 -2.97 -2.91 4.70
CA ASP A 110 -2.39 -1.60 4.40
C ASP A 110 -2.19 -0.75 5.67
N ILE A 111 -1.62 -1.37 6.72
CA ILE A 111 -1.21 -0.65 7.94
C ILE A 111 -0.01 0.27 7.65
N PHE A 112 0.94 -0.22 6.86
CA PHE A 112 2.15 0.51 6.46
C PHE A 112 2.22 0.65 4.94
N ASP A 113 2.86 1.71 4.47
CA ASP A 113 3.32 1.81 3.07
C ASP A 113 4.86 1.83 3.04
N PHE A 114 5.45 0.63 3.00
CA PHE A 114 6.90 0.48 2.99
C PHE A 114 7.55 1.02 1.70
N LEU A 115 6.81 1.18 0.60
CA LEU A 115 7.38 1.69 -0.65
C LEU A 115 7.41 3.22 -0.67
N ARG A 116 6.55 3.89 0.11
CA ARG A 116 6.59 5.33 0.38
C ARG A 116 7.72 5.77 1.31
N VAL A 117 8.31 4.85 2.07
CA VAL A 117 9.55 5.12 2.83
C VAL A 117 10.76 5.14 1.88
N THR A 118 11.05 6.33 1.34
CA THR A 118 12.09 6.55 0.32
C THR A 118 13.49 6.81 0.88
N GLU A 119 13.62 6.83 2.21
CA GLU A 119 14.88 7.10 2.90
C GLU A 119 15.84 5.90 2.85
N PHE A 120 17.12 6.23 3.02
CA PHE A 120 18.18 5.25 3.18
C PHE A 120 19.22 5.85 4.14
N PRO A 121 19.99 5.01 4.88
CA PRO A 121 20.96 5.50 5.84
C PRO A 121 21.95 6.48 5.22
N GLY A 122 22.06 7.67 5.82
CA GLY A 122 22.99 8.71 5.38
C GLY A 122 24.45 8.36 5.70
N LYS A 123 25.39 8.83 4.87
CA LYS A 123 26.81 8.90 5.27
C LYS A 123 27.00 10.04 6.28
N GLU A 124 28.01 9.90 7.15
CA GLU A 124 28.65 11.03 7.84
C GLU A 124 28.73 12.25 6.91
N LYS A 125 27.98 13.32 7.21
CA LYS A 125 28.16 14.59 6.50
C LYS A 125 29.41 15.26 7.06
N LYS A 126 30.61 14.83 6.63
CA LYS A 126 31.81 15.66 6.79
C LYS A 126 31.57 16.98 6.08
N VAL A 127 31.49 18.08 6.83
CA VAL A 127 31.38 19.43 6.27
C VAL A 127 32.59 19.66 5.37
N ARG A 128 32.36 19.84 4.05
CA ARG A 128 33.45 20.19 3.12
C ARG A 128 34.05 21.55 3.54
N PRO A 129 35.39 21.71 3.55
CA PRO A 129 36.08 22.94 3.96
C PRO A 129 35.56 24.22 3.26
N THR A 130 35.03 24.07 2.05
CA THR A 130 34.50 25.16 1.23
C THR A 130 33.24 25.81 1.81
N LYS A 131 32.47 25.11 2.66
CA LYS A 131 31.36 25.74 3.40
C LYS A 131 31.84 26.58 4.59
N LYS A 132 32.92 26.17 5.29
CA LYS A 132 33.56 26.99 6.34
C LYS A 132 34.05 28.33 5.78
N LEU A 133 34.67 28.31 4.59
CA LEU A 133 35.13 29.53 3.92
C LEU A 133 33.98 30.45 3.48
N LYS A 134 32.83 29.88 3.08
CA LYS A 134 31.63 30.66 2.70
C LYS A 134 30.95 31.34 3.89
N TYR A 135 31.02 30.75 5.08
CA TYR A 135 30.58 31.39 6.33
C TYR A 135 31.58 32.46 6.81
N PHE A 136 32.88 32.21 6.65
CA PHE A 136 33.94 33.17 6.95
C PHE A 136 33.92 34.41 6.03
N LEU A 137 33.69 34.22 4.72
CA LEU A 137 33.64 35.29 3.72
C LEU A 137 32.36 36.14 3.76
N LYS A 138 31.32 35.70 4.47
CA LYS A 138 30.03 36.42 4.53
C LYS A 138 30.00 37.59 5.52
N GLY A 139 31.11 37.88 6.22
CA GLY A 139 31.36 39.19 6.85
C GLY A 139 30.34 39.64 7.89
N GLN A 140 29.47 38.76 8.39
CA GLN A 140 28.61 39.06 9.54
C GLN A 140 29.37 38.66 10.79
N ILE A 141 29.84 39.66 11.53
CA ILE A 141 30.28 39.53 12.91
C ILE A 141 29.06 39.12 13.73
N LEU A 142 28.75 37.83 13.73
CA LEU A 142 27.88 37.22 14.73
C LEU A 142 28.79 36.91 15.92
N LYS A 143 28.69 37.74 16.96
CA LYS A 143 29.24 37.43 18.29
C LYS A 143 28.72 36.04 18.69
N ASN A 144 29.64 35.12 18.95
CA ASN A 144 29.43 33.82 19.59
C ASN A 144 28.19 33.04 19.14
N ILE A 145 28.13 32.64 17.88
CA ILE A 145 27.36 31.44 17.52
C ILE A 145 28.35 30.29 17.58
N GLU A 146 28.28 29.48 18.63
CA GLU A 146 28.92 28.16 18.62
C GLU A 146 28.49 27.45 17.34
N PRO A 147 29.42 26.84 16.58
CA PRO A 147 29.03 26.05 15.42
C PRO A 147 27.96 25.06 15.89
N PRO A 148 26.84 24.88 15.16
CA PRO A 148 25.78 23.98 15.61
C PRO A 148 26.43 22.64 15.92
N GLU A 149 26.22 22.13 17.14
CA GLU A 149 26.72 20.83 17.55
C GLU A 149 26.43 19.84 16.43
N GLU A 150 27.49 19.19 15.94
CA GLU A 150 27.39 18.20 14.88
C GLU A 150 26.59 17.02 15.45
N VAL A 151 25.27 17.02 15.25
CA VAL A 151 24.45 15.85 15.60
C VAL A 151 24.81 14.75 14.60
N VAL A 152 25.83 13.96 14.96
CA VAL A 152 26.27 12.79 14.22
C VAL A 152 25.21 11.71 14.40
N ASN A 153 24.16 11.74 13.56
CA ASN A 153 23.23 10.64 13.51
C ASN A 153 23.83 9.50 12.67
N ASP A 154 24.44 8.52 13.34
CA ASP A 154 24.99 7.33 12.69
C ASP A 154 23.89 6.29 12.42
N GLU A 155 23.06 6.57 11.42
CA GLU A 155 21.91 5.74 11.07
C GLU A 155 22.28 4.29 10.69
N TYR A 156 23.52 4.05 10.26
CA TYR A 156 23.98 2.68 9.98
C TYR A 156 24.22 1.89 11.27
N ASN A 157 24.78 2.53 12.31
CA ASN A 157 24.94 1.88 13.61
C ASN A 157 23.61 1.71 14.32
N GLU A 158 22.71 2.70 14.24
CA GLU A 158 21.32 2.55 14.72
C GLU A 158 20.65 1.35 14.04
N TRP A 159 20.68 1.29 12.71
CA TRP A 159 20.10 0.18 11.96
C TRP A 159 20.72 -1.16 12.35
N MET A 160 22.04 -1.23 12.47
CA MET A 160 22.77 -2.43 12.90
C MET A 160 22.32 -2.89 14.30
N ASN A 161 22.21 -1.96 15.25
CA ASN A 161 21.80 -2.26 16.62
C ASN A 161 20.35 -2.75 16.69
N GLU A 162 19.44 -2.15 15.92
CA GLU A 162 18.04 -2.58 15.87
C GLU A 162 17.88 -3.97 15.23
N LEU A 163 18.67 -4.28 14.19
CA LEU A 163 18.72 -5.63 13.61
C LEU A 163 19.23 -6.67 14.63
N ASP A 164 20.22 -6.28 15.45
CA ASP A 164 20.81 -7.14 16.47
C ASP A 164 19.78 -7.60 17.52
N LYS A 165 18.88 -6.70 17.93
CA LYS A 165 17.81 -6.97 18.92
C LYS A 165 16.90 -8.13 18.52
N ILE A 166 16.75 -8.38 17.23
CA ILE A 166 15.89 -9.46 16.69
C ILE A 166 16.71 -10.60 16.07
N GLY A 167 18.01 -10.67 16.36
CA GLY A 167 18.89 -11.76 15.94
C GLY A 167 19.43 -11.66 14.51
N ILE A 168 19.23 -10.53 13.81
CA ILE A 168 19.83 -10.32 12.49
C ILE A 168 21.21 -9.69 12.65
N LYS A 169 22.26 -10.51 12.60
CA LYS A 169 23.64 -10.02 12.63
C LYS A 169 24.07 -9.53 11.24
N LYS A 170 24.33 -8.22 11.11
CA LYS A 170 24.94 -7.61 9.92
C LYS A 170 25.97 -6.58 10.35
N THR A 171 27.14 -6.61 9.73
CA THR A 171 28.15 -5.57 9.92
C THR A 171 27.76 -4.31 9.15
N ARG A 172 28.21 -3.15 9.64
CA ARG A 172 28.07 -1.88 8.91
C ARG A 172 28.52 -1.98 7.44
N LYS A 173 29.65 -2.64 7.18
CA LYS A 173 30.20 -2.79 5.82
C LYS A 173 29.27 -3.58 4.90
N GLU A 174 28.57 -4.58 5.42
CA GLU A 174 27.57 -5.34 4.67
C GLU A 174 26.33 -4.48 4.38
N LEU A 175 25.85 -3.73 5.38
CA LEU A 175 24.72 -2.81 5.21
C LEU A 175 25.03 -1.74 4.16
N GLU A 176 26.19 -1.11 4.23
CA GLU A 176 26.64 -0.11 3.25
C GLU A 176 26.72 -0.66 1.82
N LYS A 177 27.24 -1.90 1.67
CA LYS A 177 27.34 -2.57 0.36
C LYS A 177 26.00 -3.07 -0.17
N SER A 178 25.03 -3.32 0.70
CA SER A 178 23.72 -3.86 0.33
C SER A 178 22.82 -2.86 -0.43
N ILE A 179 23.16 -1.56 -0.39
CA ILE A 179 22.35 -0.49 -0.97
C ILE A 179 22.86 -0.11 -2.36
N SER A 180 22.08 -0.49 -3.38
CA SER A 180 22.35 -0.18 -4.78
C SER A 180 22.15 1.30 -5.13
N LYS A 181 22.69 1.72 -6.28
CA LYS A 181 22.43 3.07 -6.84
C LYS A 181 20.94 3.32 -7.09
N ARG A 182 20.20 2.27 -7.47
CA ARG A 182 18.76 2.34 -7.72
C ARG A 182 18.01 2.60 -6.42
N GLU A 183 18.36 1.91 -5.34
CA GLU A 183 17.73 2.10 -4.03
C GLU A 183 18.01 3.48 -3.44
N LYS A 184 19.21 4.02 -3.64
CA LYS A 184 19.51 5.43 -3.26
C LYS A 184 18.63 6.45 -3.99
N LYS A 185 18.04 6.08 -5.13
CA LYS A 185 17.20 6.97 -5.95
C LYS A 185 15.69 6.78 -5.70
N TYR A 186 15.27 5.55 -5.42
CA TYR A 186 13.85 5.13 -5.38
C TYR A 186 13.44 4.47 -4.05
N GLY A 187 14.24 4.63 -2.98
CA GLY A 187 14.01 3.96 -1.71
C GLY A 187 14.54 2.52 -1.66
N LEU A 188 14.77 2.05 -0.44
CA LEU A 188 15.29 0.69 -0.17
C LEU A 188 14.39 -0.41 -0.74
N GLY A 189 14.99 -1.55 -1.07
CA GLY A 189 14.31 -2.79 -1.43
C GLY A 189 13.37 -3.31 -0.34
N THR A 190 12.80 -4.47 -0.63
CA THR A 190 11.81 -5.17 0.22
C THR A 190 12.46 -6.34 0.97
N ASP A 191 13.79 -6.37 1.07
CA ASP A 191 14.53 -7.33 1.88
C ASP A 191 14.12 -7.16 3.36
N ASN A 192 14.03 -8.25 4.13
CA ASN A 192 13.63 -8.19 5.54
C ASN A 192 14.40 -7.14 6.38
N TYR A 193 15.74 -7.11 6.30
CA TYR A 193 16.58 -6.17 7.04
C TYR A 193 16.41 -4.73 6.56
N LYS A 194 16.14 -4.50 5.27
CA LYS A 194 15.86 -3.16 4.73
C LYS A 194 14.48 -2.68 5.13
N THR A 195 13.51 -3.56 5.19
CA THR A 195 12.17 -3.23 5.72
C THR A 195 12.23 -2.85 7.19
N ILE A 196 13.09 -3.50 7.98
CA ILE A 196 13.31 -3.09 9.38
C ILE A 196 13.82 -1.64 9.46
N TYR A 197 14.75 -1.22 8.59
CA TYR A 197 15.14 0.20 8.54
C TYR A 197 13.95 1.12 8.23
N LYS A 198 13.07 0.72 7.32
CA LYS A 198 11.85 1.50 7.02
C LYS A 198 10.94 1.57 8.25
N LEU A 199 10.79 0.47 8.98
CA LEU A 199 9.98 0.43 10.20
C LEU A 199 10.59 1.24 11.35
N ILE A 200 11.93 1.36 11.44
CA ILE A 200 12.59 2.32 12.33
C ILE A 200 12.16 3.76 11.98
N LYS A 201 12.15 4.11 10.70
CA LYS A 201 11.70 5.44 10.26
C LYS A 201 10.23 5.69 10.58
N ILE A 202 9.36 4.72 10.29
CA ILE A 202 7.93 4.77 10.63
C ILE A 202 7.76 4.97 12.13
N ARG A 203 8.43 4.16 12.96
CA ARG A 203 8.41 4.29 14.43
C ARG A 203 8.77 5.68 14.91
N ASN A 204 9.90 6.20 14.44
CA ASN A 204 10.40 7.50 14.88
C ASN A 204 9.49 8.65 14.39
N GLY A 205 8.81 8.47 13.25
CA GLY A 205 7.89 9.46 12.69
C GLY A 205 6.48 9.44 13.28
N HIS A 206 6.09 8.33 13.92
CA HIS A 206 4.72 8.07 14.41
C HIS A 206 4.65 7.55 15.85
N PRO A 207 5.28 8.21 16.85
CA PRO A 207 5.34 7.69 18.21
C PRO A 207 3.96 7.49 18.85
N ALA A 208 2.99 8.38 18.60
CA ALA A 208 1.66 8.28 19.20
C ALA A 208 0.86 7.07 18.67
N PHE A 209 1.08 6.67 17.41
CA PHE A 209 0.49 5.46 16.85
C PHE A 209 0.97 4.20 17.59
N PHE A 210 2.29 4.04 17.78
CA PHE A 210 2.83 2.89 18.50
C PHE A 210 2.45 2.90 19.98
N LYS A 211 2.43 4.09 20.61
CA LYS A 211 1.89 4.28 21.96
C LYS A 211 0.45 3.78 22.07
N ALA A 212 -0.40 4.07 21.08
CA ALA A 212 -1.79 3.62 21.05
C ALA A 212 -1.88 2.08 21.05
N LEU A 213 -1.06 1.41 20.23
CA LEU A 213 -0.99 -0.06 20.18
C LEU A 213 -0.44 -0.65 21.49
N GLY A 214 0.59 -0.02 22.08
CA GLY A 214 1.15 -0.41 23.37
C GLY A 214 0.10 -0.33 24.49
N GLN A 215 -0.62 0.79 24.60
CA GLN A 215 -1.69 0.97 25.58
C GLN A 215 -2.86 -0.02 25.37
N TRP A 216 -3.20 -0.30 24.12
CA TRP A 216 -4.21 -1.30 23.77
C TRP A 216 -3.83 -2.68 24.30
N ILE A 217 -2.62 -3.14 23.98
CA ILE A 217 -2.10 -4.45 24.40
C ILE A 217 -1.92 -4.52 25.93
N LYS A 218 -1.45 -3.44 26.57
CA LYS A 218 -1.29 -3.36 28.04
C LYS A 218 -2.58 -3.59 28.81
N LYS A 219 -3.75 -3.29 28.21
CA LYS A 219 -5.06 -3.56 28.79
C LYS A 219 -5.54 -5.01 28.64
N GLY A 220 -4.76 -5.88 27.99
CA GLY A 220 -5.13 -7.26 27.70
C GLY A 220 -5.94 -7.44 26.41
N ASN A 221 -6.15 -6.37 25.64
CA ASN A 221 -6.82 -6.44 24.35
C ASN A 221 -5.92 -7.10 23.29
N LYS A 222 -6.52 -7.53 22.18
CA LYS A 222 -5.82 -8.29 21.12
C LYS A 222 -5.75 -7.49 19.82
N ILE A 223 -4.76 -7.82 18.99
CA ILE A 223 -4.59 -7.24 17.66
C ILE A 223 -4.51 -8.38 16.63
N ILE A 224 -5.30 -8.25 15.56
CA ILE A 224 -5.21 -9.09 14.37
C ILE A 224 -4.83 -8.19 13.20
N ILE A 225 -3.70 -8.46 12.56
CA ILE A 225 -3.21 -7.71 11.39
C ILE A 225 -3.31 -8.62 10.16
N LEU A 226 -4.12 -8.21 9.19
CA LEU A 226 -4.14 -8.82 7.87
C LEU A 226 -3.16 -8.09 6.97
N LYS A 227 -2.56 -8.81 6.02
CA LYS A 227 -1.64 -8.24 5.03
C LYS A 227 -2.42 -7.64 3.85
N GLY A 228 -2.12 -6.40 3.50
CA GLY A 228 -2.56 -5.72 2.29
C GLY A 228 -1.50 -5.73 1.18
N ASN A 229 -1.65 -4.83 0.20
CA ASN A 229 -0.73 -4.71 -0.95
C ASN A 229 0.37 -3.65 -0.77
N HIS A 230 0.28 -2.80 0.24
CA HIS A 230 1.30 -1.78 0.59
C HIS A 230 2.26 -2.24 1.70
N ASP A 231 1.87 -3.26 2.46
CA ASP A 231 2.62 -3.84 3.57
C ASP A 231 2.99 -5.32 3.32
N LEU A 232 3.20 -5.69 2.05
CA LEU A 232 3.54 -7.06 1.64
C LEU A 232 4.74 -7.64 2.41
N GLU A 233 5.66 -6.79 2.85
CA GLU A 233 6.82 -7.16 3.65
C GLU A 233 6.49 -7.69 5.05
N LEU A 234 5.23 -7.58 5.53
CA LEU A 234 4.75 -8.32 6.71
C LEU A 234 4.79 -9.84 6.53
N TYR A 235 5.01 -10.32 5.30
CA TYR A 235 5.36 -11.71 5.01
C TYR A 235 6.63 -12.17 5.76
N TRP A 236 7.59 -11.28 6.01
CA TRP A 236 8.82 -11.61 6.71
C TRP A 236 8.59 -11.74 8.22
N SER A 237 8.92 -12.90 8.79
CA SER A 237 8.88 -13.11 10.25
C SER A 237 9.68 -12.07 11.01
N ALA A 238 10.85 -11.68 10.50
CA ALA A 238 11.69 -10.63 11.10
C ALA A 238 10.97 -9.27 11.20
N VAL A 239 10.16 -8.90 10.21
CA VAL A 239 9.40 -7.63 10.23
C VAL A 239 8.28 -7.70 11.26
N ARG A 240 7.56 -8.83 11.33
CA ARG A 240 6.53 -9.07 12.37
C ARG A 240 7.13 -9.06 13.78
N ASN A 241 8.28 -9.68 13.96
CA ASN A 241 8.99 -9.76 15.23
C ASN A 241 9.51 -8.39 15.67
N TYR A 242 10.02 -7.60 14.73
CA TYR A 242 10.41 -6.23 15.03
C TYR A 242 9.20 -5.36 15.41
N LEU A 243 8.05 -5.51 14.73
CA LEU A 243 6.81 -4.82 15.13
C LEU A 243 6.35 -5.20 16.54
N ARG A 244 6.39 -6.50 16.89
CA ARG A 244 6.11 -6.98 18.26
C ARG A 244 7.06 -6.34 19.27
N LEU A 245 8.35 -6.25 18.96
CA LEU A 245 9.34 -5.62 19.83
C LEU A 245 9.06 -4.12 20.03
N ILE A 246 8.73 -3.38 18.96
CA ILE A 246 8.36 -1.96 19.07
C ILE A 246 7.16 -1.79 20.00
N ILE A 247 6.12 -2.61 19.84
CA ILE A 247 4.92 -2.54 20.70
C ILE A 247 5.26 -2.92 22.15
N ALA A 248 6.14 -3.90 22.37
CA ALA A 248 6.60 -4.28 23.71
C ALA A 248 7.37 -3.15 24.40
N GLU A 249 8.21 -2.41 23.66
CA GLU A 249 8.95 -1.27 24.18
C GLU A 249 8.01 -0.13 24.63
N GLU A 250 6.84 0.04 24.00
CA GLU A 250 5.81 1.02 24.41
C GLU A 250 5.01 0.58 25.67
N VAL A 251 5.10 -0.68 26.09
CA VAL A 251 4.43 -1.20 27.29
C VAL A 251 5.30 -1.06 28.55
N LEU A 252 6.62 -0.91 28.37
CA LEU A 252 7.59 -0.76 29.46
C LEU A 252 7.16 0.38 30.41
N ASP A 253 7.24 0.12 31.71
CA ASP A 253 6.95 1.13 32.72
C ASP A 253 8.13 2.08 32.90
N GLU A 254 7.86 3.37 33.11
CA GLU A 254 8.91 4.40 33.29
C GLU A 254 9.81 4.11 34.51
N ASN A 255 9.32 3.33 35.48
CA ASN A 255 10.04 2.93 36.67
C ASN A 255 10.95 1.71 36.49
N GLY A 256 10.97 1.07 35.31
CA GLY A 256 11.88 -0.05 34.99
C GLY A 256 11.62 -1.36 35.75
N ASN A 257 10.45 -1.52 36.37
CA ASN A 257 10.13 -2.69 37.20
C ASN A 257 9.82 -3.98 36.40
N ASN A 258 9.56 -3.87 35.10
CA ASN A 258 9.17 -4.99 34.25
C ASN A 258 10.22 -5.26 33.17
N ASP A 259 10.62 -6.53 33.06
CA ASP A 259 11.53 -7.01 32.02
C ASP A 259 10.82 -7.12 30.66
N ILE A 260 11.51 -6.70 29.60
CA ILE A 260 11.00 -6.76 28.22
C ILE A 260 10.70 -8.20 27.77
N GLU A 261 11.47 -9.18 28.25
CA GLU A 261 11.22 -10.60 27.97
C GLU A 261 9.87 -11.06 28.55
N ASP A 262 9.54 -10.60 29.75
CA ASP A 262 8.28 -10.89 30.43
C ASP A 262 7.10 -10.23 29.71
N ILE A 263 7.25 -8.96 29.33
CA ILE A 263 6.24 -8.22 28.54
C ILE A 263 5.99 -8.92 27.20
N LEU A 264 7.06 -9.31 26.49
CA LEU A 264 6.95 -10.04 25.24
C LEU A 264 6.19 -11.34 25.45
N THR A 265 6.62 -12.16 26.40
CA THR A 265 6.09 -13.52 26.59
C THR A 265 4.66 -13.54 27.12
N LYS A 266 4.32 -12.68 28.08
CA LYS A 266 3.02 -12.68 28.75
C LYS A 266 1.99 -11.77 28.08
N THR A 267 2.42 -10.68 27.46
CA THR A 267 1.50 -9.60 27.04
C THR A 267 1.45 -9.45 25.52
N VAL A 268 2.60 -9.41 24.82
CA VAL A 268 2.62 -9.04 23.40
C VAL A 268 2.51 -10.25 22.48
N LEU A 269 3.36 -11.26 22.64
CA LEU A 269 3.43 -12.42 21.74
C LEU A 269 2.09 -13.18 21.65
N PRO A 270 1.37 -13.45 22.76
CA PRO A 270 0.10 -14.18 22.69
C PRO A 270 -1.05 -13.37 22.06
N ASN A 271 -0.99 -12.03 22.12
CA ASN A 271 -2.10 -11.14 21.81
C ASN A 271 -2.00 -10.46 20.45
N ILE A 272 -0.92 -10.66 19.69
CA ILE A 272 -0.77 -10.15 18.32
C ILE A 272 -0.69 -11.29 17.31
N ARG A 273 -1.65 -11.31 16.39
CA ARG A 273 -1.74 -12.29 15.30
C ARG A 273 -1.58 -11.61 13.94
N PHE A 274 -0.79 -12.24 13.07
CA PHE A 274 -0.62 -11.81 11.67
C PHE A 274 -1.20 -12.86 10.73
N ILE A 275 -1.92 -12.42 9.71
CA ILE A 275 -2.64 -13.27 8.77
C ILE A 275 -2.33 -12.83 7.34
N ASP A 276 -1.96 -13.77 6.47
CA ASP A 276 -1.49 -13.47 5.10
C ASP A 276 -2.61 -12.97 4.17
N ASP A 277 -3.85 -13.44 4.38
CA ASP A 277 -4.93 -13.30 3.40
C ASP A 277 -6.31 -13.00 4.02
N SER A 278 -6.91 -13.94 4.75
CA SER A 278 -8.27 -13.78 5.29
C SER A 278 -8.53 -14.51 6.61
N VAL A 279 -9.48 -13.99 7.39
CA VAL A 279 -9.89 -14.56 8.68
C VAL A 279 -11.42 -14.69 8.76
N GLU A 280 -11.86 -15.80 9.32
CA GLU A 280 -13.24 -16.11 9.67
C GLU A 280 -13.37 -16.05 11.19
N ILE A 281 -14.29 -15.23 11.66
CA ILE A 281 -14.54 -14.95 13.07
C ILE A 281 -15.91 -15.49 13.45
N ASP A 282 -15.92 -16.33 14.49
CA ASP A 282 -17.13 -16.95 15.06
C ASP A 282 -18.04 -17.65 14.03
N LYS A 283 -17.45 -18.08 12.91
CA LYS A 283 -18.13 -18.68 11.74
C LYS A 283 -19.14 -17.77 11.02
N VAL A 284 -19.30 -16.52 11.44
CA VAL A 284 -20.32 -15.59 10.94
C VAL A 284 -19.77 -14.32 10.32
N PHE A 285 -18.53 -13.94 10.65
CA PHE A 285 -17.89 -12.73 10.17
C PHE A 285 -16.64 -13.06 9.36
N TYR A 286 -16.56 -12.56 8.13
CA TYR A 286 -15.43 -12.77 7.23
C TYR A 286 -14.68 -11.45 6.97
N VAL A 287 -13.36 -11.51 7.03
CA VAL A 287 -12.48 -10.35 6.84
C VAL A 287 -11.40 -10.71 5.80
N GLU A 288 -11.26 -9.89 4.77
CA GLU A 288 -10.12 -9.90 3.84
C GLU A 288 -9.80 -8.47 3.37
N HIS A 289 -8.56 -8.16 2.98
CA HIS A 289 -8.25 -6.78 2.56
C HIS A 289 -8.86 -6.44 1.19
N GLY A 290 -8.87 -7.38 0.24
CA GLY A 290 -9.53 -7.22 -1.07
C GLY A 290 -8.63 -6.87 -2.26
N HIS A 291 -7.34 -6.58 -2.04
CA HIS A 291 -6.37 -6.26 -3.10
C HIS A 291 -6.23 -7.34 -4.19
N ARG A 292 -6.57 -8.59 -3.88
CA ARG A 292 -6.54 -9.73 -4.82
C ARG A 292 -7.58 -9.60 -5.95
N TYR A 293 -8.60 -8.78 -5.77
CA TYR A 293 -9.61 -8.51 -6.79
C TYR A 293 -9.20 -7.36 -7.75
N ASP A 294 -8.18 -6.57 -7.38
CA ASP A 294 -7.56 -5.60 -8.27
C ASP A 294 -6.43 -6.27 -9.07
N LYS A 295 -6.59 -6.25 -10.40
CA LYS A 295 -5.61 -6.81 -11.35
C LYS A 295 -4.24 -6.13 -11.32
N PHE A 296 -4.13 -4.94 -10.75
CA PHE A 296 -2.89 -4.20 -10.63
C PHE A 296 -2.20 -4.43 -9.28
N CYS A 297 -2.93 -4.87 -8.27
CA CYS A 297 -2.44 -5.06 -6.90
C CYS A 297 -2.33 -6.54 -6.50
N MET A 298 -2.88 -7.47 -7.28
CA MET A 298 -2.68 -8.90 -7.08
C MET A 298 -1.22 -9.32 -7.33
N VAL A 299 -0.61 -9.96 -6.33
CA VAL A 299 0.69 -10.64 -6.48
C VAL A 299 0.48 -11.93 -7.26
N LEU A 300 1.16 -12.05 -8.40
CA LEU A 300 1.18 -13.27 -9.20
C LEU A 300 2.44 -14.08 -8.84
N GLU A 301 2.28 -15.39 -8.62
CA GLU A 301 3.37 -16.35 -8.35
C GLU A 301 3.89 -16.32 -6.90
N ASP A 302 5.13 -16.74 -6.67
CA ASP A 302 5.68 -16.81 -5.33
C ASP A 302 5.78 -15.40 -4.70
N PRO A 303 5.49 -15.25 -3.40
CA PRO A 303 5.56 -13.96 -2.72
C PRO A 303 6.99 -13.41 -2.61
N VAL A 304 8.00 -14.26 -2.86
CA VAL A 304 9.42 -13.90 -2.82
C VAL A 304 10.01 -14.13 -4.20
N LEU A 305 10.73 -13.13 -4.72
CA LEU A 305 11.47 -13.24 -5.97
C LEU A 305 12.66 -14.19 -5.81
N ASN A 306 12.73 -15.17 -6.71
CA ASN A 306 13.80 -16.17 -6.76
C ASN A 306 15.20 -15.54 -6.67
N ASN A 307 16.03 -16.08 -5.77
CA ASN A 307 17.44 -15.70 -5.59
C ASN A 307 17.71 -14.24 -5.19
N SER A 308 16.72 -13.50 -4.69
CA SER A 308 16.89 -12.07 -4.38
C SER A 308 16.62 -11.69 -2.93
N GLY A 309 15.93 -12.54 -2.15
CA GLY A 309 15.49 -12.19 -0.78
C GLY A 309 14.50 -11.03 -0.72
N GLN A 310 13.88 -10.66 -1.85
CA GLN A 310 12.93 -9.56 -1.99
C GLN A 310 11.52 -10.07 -2.27
N ILE A 311 10.52 -9.31 -1.85
CA ILE A 311 9.12 -9.56 -2.14
C ILE A 311 8.84 -9.33 -3.62
N ASN A 312 8.02 -10.21 -4.18
CA ASN A 312 7.44 -10.06 -5.50
C ASN A 312 6.30 -9.04 -5.43
N ILE A 313 6.61 -7.79 -5.80
CA ILE A 313 5.64 -6.70 -5.78
C ILE A 313 4.77 -6.69 -7.05
N PRO A 314 3.47 -6.40 -6.93
CA PRO A 314 2.58 -6.32 -8.07
C PRO A 314 2.84 -5.04 -8.89
N PHE A 315 2.22 -4.93 -10.06
CA PHE A 315 2.47 -3.82 -10.97
C PHE A 315 2.13 -2.45 -10.38
N GLY A 316 1.03 -2.32 -9.64
CA GLY A 316 0.64 -1.08 -8.96
C GLY A 316 1.72 -0.61 -7.99
N SER A 317 2.17 -1.48 -7.09
CA SER A 317 3.26 -1.18 -6.14
C SER A 317 4.58 -0.85 -6.85
N PHE A 318 4.87 -1.52 -7.97
CA PHE A 318 6.02 -1.17 -8.81
C PHE A 318 5.90 0.25 -9.39
N PHE A 319 4.73 0.59 -9.93
CA PHE A 319 4.44 1.90 -10.48
C PHE A 319 4.56 2.99 -9.42
N ASN A 320 4.03 2.76 -8.22
CA ASN A 320 4.13 3.69 -7.10
C ASN A 320 5.60 3.98 -6.74
N ARG A 321 6.39 2.92 -6.55
CA ARG A 321 7.81 3.03 -6.17
C ARG A 321 8.67 3.78 -7.19
N TYR A 322 8.50 3.50 -8.48
CA TYR A 322 9.40 4.03 -9.52
C TYR A 322 8.89 5.29 -10.22
N LEU A 323 7.60 5.62 -10.07
CA LEU A 323 6.99 6.80 -10.68
C LEU A 323 6.24 7.69 -9.68
N LEU A 324 5.14 7.23 -9.06
CA LEU A 324 4.28 8.14 -8.28
C LEU A 324 5.00 8.81 -7.12
N ASN A 325 5.77 8.05 -6.33
CA ASN A 325 6.49 8.60 -5.18
C ASN A 325 7.44 9.74 -5.58
N ARG A 326 7.93 9.75 -6.82
CA ARG A 326 8.79 10.84 -7.34
C ARG A 326 8.01 12.09 -7.71
N ILE A 327 6.77 11.93 -8.15
CA ILE A 327 5.88 13.03 -8.47
C ILE A 327 5.33 13.61 -7.17
N GLU A 328 4.96 12.75 -6.22
CA GLU A 328 4.40 13.15 -4.92
C GLU A 328 5.34 13.98 -4.05
N LEU A 329 6.66 13.77 -4.18
CA LEU A 329 7.65 14.66 -3.56
C LEU A 329 7.49 16.14 -3.96
N PHE A 330 6.86 16.41 -5.11
CA PHE A 330 6.56 17.77 -5.59
C PHE A 330 5.06 18.09 -5.55
N TYR A 331 4.20 17.08 -5.60
CA TYR A 331 2.73 17.19 -5.56
C TYR A 331 2.17 16.21 -4.54
N PRO A 332 2.23 16.53 -3.23
CA PRO A 332 1.72 15.65 -2.18
C PRO A 332 0.26 15.23 -2.43
N PHE A 333 -0.12 14.03 -1.99
CA PHE A 333 -1.48 13.47 -2.07
C PHE A 333 -1.99 13.15 -3.48
N LEU A 334 -1.11 13.04 -4.46
CA LEU A 334 -1.50 12.71 -5.83
C LEU A 334 -2.25 11.37 -5.91
N ASP A 335 -1.79 10.37 -5.17
CA ASP A 335 -2.40 9.05 -5.09
C ASP A 335 -3.72 9.06 -4.30
N ASN A 336 -4.02 10.12 -3.56
CA ASN A 336 -5.25 10.28 -2.79
C ASN A 336 -6.34 11.00 -3.59
N VAL A 337 -6.02 11.45 -4.80
CA VAL A 337 -6.99 12.08 -5.71
C VAL A 337 -8.00 11.04 -6.16
N ARG A 338 -9.29 11.34 -5.96
CA ARG A 338 -10.39 10.52 -6.42
C ARG A 338 -11.30 11.33 -7.37
N PRO A 339 -11.72 10.75 -8.51
CA PRO A 339 -11.30 9.46 -9.08
C PRO A 339 -9.83 9.45 -9.52
N SER A 340 -9.13 8.29 -9.40
CA SER A 340 -7.69 8.18 -9.71
C SER A 340 -7.33 8.53 -11.17
N GLY A 341 -8.27 8.39 -12.11
CA GLY A 341 -8.11 8.81 -13.51
C GLY A 341 -7.83 10.31 -13.70
N ASN A 342 -8.11 11.15 -12.69
CA ASN A 342 -7.91 12.60 -12.76
C ASN A 342 -6.47 13.04 -12.48
N VAL A 343 -5.59 12.14 -12.03
CA VAL A 343 -4.19 12.45 -11.73
C VAL A 343 -3.44 13.05 -12.93
N LEU A 344 -3.47 12.38 -14.08
CA LEU A 344 -2.74 12.85 -15.26
C LEU A 344 -3.32 14.16 -15.85
N PRO A 345 -4.66 14.31 -16.02
CA PRO A 345 -5.26 15.59 -16.39
C PRO A 345 -4.90 16.74 -15.44
N MET A 346 -4.90 16.49 -14.13
CA MET A 346 -4.52 17.48 -13.12
C MET A 346 -3.05 17.88 -13.29
N LEU A 347 -2.13 16.92 -13.43
CA LEU A 347 -0.71 17.22 -13.65
C LEU A 347 -0.48 18.01 -14.94
N LEU A 348 -1.17 17.68 -16.03
CA LEU A 348 -1.05 18.41 -17.30
C LEU A 348 -1.58 19.84 -17.20
N LYS A 349 -2.62 20.07 -16.38
CA LYS A 349 -3.20 21.39 -16.13
C LYS A 349 -2.33 22.25 -15.22
N GLU A 350 -1.88 21.70 -14.09
CA GLU A 350 -1.11 22.44 -13.08
C GLU A 350 0.37 22.58 -13.49
N ASN A 351 0.93 21.59 -14.18
CA ASN A 351 2.32 21.62 -14.64
C ASN A 351 2.51 20.83 -15.95
N PHE A 352 2.12 21.48 -17.05
CA PHE A 352 2.23 20.91 -18.40
C PHE A 352 3.62 20.30 -18.71
N PRO A 353 4.77 20.98 -18.44
CA PRO A 353 6.09 20.38 -18.68
C PRO A 353 6.32 19.08 -17.91
N LEU A 354 5.88 19.00 -16.64
CA LEU A 354 6.00 17.78 -15.85
C LEU A 354 5.08 16.68 -16.35
N GLY A 355 3.82 16.98 -16.67
CA GLY A 355 2.89 16.01 -17.25
C GLY A 355 3.41 15.40 -18.55
N ILE A 356 3.97 16.23 -19.43
CA ILE A 356 4.67 15.78 -20.65
C ILE A 356 5.91 14.93 -20.31
N LYS A 357 6.73 15.33 -19.33
CA LYS A 357 7.88 14.54 -18.90
C LYS A 357 7.49 13.16 -18.36
N VAL A 358 6.39 13.06 -17.62
CA VAL A 358 5.84 11.78 -17.15
C VAL A 358 5.46 10.90 -18.34
N LEU A 359 4.73 11.47 -19.31
CA LEU A 359 4.33 10.77 -20.54
C LEU A 359 5.53 10.25 -21.35
N PHE A 360 6.56 11.06 -21.58
CA PHE A 360 7.66 10.70 -22.50
C PHE A 360 8.84 10.00 -21.83
N HIS A 361 9.11 10.21 -20.54
CA HIS A 361 10.30 9.67 -19.88
C HIS A 361 10.00 8.44 -19.01
N HIS A 362 8.81 8.39 -18.39
CA HIS A 362 8.48 7.35 -17.43
C HIS A 362 7.60 6.25 -18.04
N ILE A 363 6.69 6.56 -18.97
CA ILE A 363 5.88 5.53 -19.65
C ILE A 363 6.73 4.56 -20.49
N PRO A 364 7.75 4.96 -21.26
CA PRO A 364 8.57 3.98 -22.01
C PRO A 364 9.34 3.02 -21.10
N LEU A 365 9.80 3.50 -19.93
CA LEU A 365 10.42 2.66 -18.92
C LEU A 365 9.42 1.62 -18.39
N LEU A 366 8.20 2.06 -18.06
CA LEU A 366 7.11 1.18 -17.63
C LEU A 366 6.79 0.13 -18.70
N ILE A 367 6.63 0.54 -19.96
CA ILE A 367 6.41 -0.36 -21.09
C ILE A 367 7.54 -1.40 -21.21
N ARG A 368 8.80 -0.99 -21.05
CA ARG A 368 9.93 -1.93 -21.08
C ARG A 368 9.87 -2.98 -19.97
N ILE A 369 9.53 -2.58 -18.75
CA ILE A 369 9.40 -3.48 -17.60
C ILE A 369 8.22 -4.43 -17.79
N LEU A 370 7.12 -3.90 -18.31
CA LEU A 370 5.95 -4.65 -18.68
C LEU A 370 6.26 -5.76 -19.70
N PHE A 371 7.00 -5.44 -20.76
CA PHE A 371 7.46 -6.45 -21.72
C PHE A 371 8.50 -7.44 -21.16
N THR A 372 9.14 -7.11 -20.03
CA THR A 372 10.05 -8.04 -19.33
C THR A 372 9.27 -9.07 -18.51
N ASN A 373 8.05 -8.74 -18.06
CA ASN A 373 7.19 -9.66 -17.31
C ASN A 373 5.88 -9.93 -18.08
N PHE A 374 6.03 -10.75 -19.14
CA PHE A 374 4.95 -11.07 -20.09
C PHE A 374 3.68 -11.62 -19.40
N ARG A 375 3.82 -12.26 -18.23
CA ARG A 375 2.68 -12.79 -17.47
C ARG A 375 1.79 -11.67 -16.91
N TYR A 376 2.37 -10.70 -16.20
CA TYR A 376 1.64 -9.53 -15.71
C TYR A 376 1.00 -8.76 -16.87
N MET A 377 1.69 -8.69 -18.02
CA MET A 377 1.13 -8.09 -19.24
C MET A 377 -0.10 -8.78 -19.78
N ARG A 378 0.00 -10.09 -19.95
CA ARG A 378 -1.14 -10.89 -20.37
C ARG A 378 -2.30 -10.80 -19.38
N PHE A 379 -2.02 -10.73 -18.07
CA PHE A 379 -3.04 -10.65 -17.02
C PHE A 379 -3.76 -9.30 -16.99
N MET A 380 -3.02 -8.18 -16.87
CA MET A 380 -3.58 -6.83 -16.73
C MET A 380 -4.27 -6.33 -18.00
N PHE A 381 -3.68 -6.64 -19.16
CA PHE A 381 -4.07 -6.10 -20.46
C PHE A 381 -4.58 -7.17 -21.42
N HIS A 382 -5.18 -8.25 -20.91
CA HIS A 382 -5.72 -9.33 -21.74
C HIS A 382 -6.63 -8.80 -22.86
N LYS A 383 -7.49 -7.81 -22.58
CA LYS A 383 -8.37 -7.16 -23.59
C LYS A 383 -7.59 -6.39 -24.63
N VAL A 384 -6.56 -5.65 -24.22
CA VAL A 384 -5.70 -4.87 -25.12
C VAL A 384 -4.91 -5.80 -26.02
N PHE A 385 -4.37 -6.89 -25.48
CA PHE A 385 -3.64 -7.90 -26.23
C PHE A 385 -4.50 -8.46 -27.38
N TRP A 386 -5.71 -8.92 -27.06
CA TRP A 386 -6.63 -9.42 -28.08
C TRP A 386 -7.13 -8.34 -29.04
N PHE A 387 -7.35 -7.12 -28.56
CA PHE A 387 -7.73 -5.99 -29.41
C PHE A 387 -6.61 -5.61 -30.40
N VAL A 388 -5.37 -5.54 -29.92
CA VAL A 388 -4.19 -5.25 -30.75
C VAL A 388 -4.01 -6.36 -31.78
N ILE A 389 -4.16 -7.63 -31.41
CA ILE A 389 -4.15 -8.74 -32.36
C ILE A 389 -5.28 -8.62 -33.39
N ALA A 390 -6.50 -8.33 -32.94
CA ALA A 390 -7.68 -8.16 -33.80
C ALA A 390 -7.57 -6.97 -34.75
N ILE A 391 -6.68 -6.00 -34.49
CA ILE A 391 -6.40 -4.88 -35.39
C ILE A 391 -5.18 -5.17 -36.28
N ILE A 392 -4.06 -5.60 -35.68
CA ILE A 392 -2.80 -5.81 -36.38
C ILE A 392 -2.94 -6.91 -37.43
N ILE A 393 -3.67 -8.00 -37.14
CA ILE A 393 -3.83 -9.10 -38.11
C ILE A 393 -4.60 -8.62 -39.34
N PRO A 394 -5.82 -8.06 -39.26
CA PRO A 394 -6.53 -7.56 -40.44
C PRO A 394 -5.80 -6.43 -41.17
N VAL A 395 -5.17 -5.50 -40.44
CA VAL A 395 -4.39 -4.40 -41.06
C VAL A 395 -3.15 -4.95 -41.77
N GLY A 396 -2.43 -5.90 -41.15
CA GLY A 396 -1.28 -6.55 -41.74
C GLY A 396 -1.65 -7.37 -42.99
N LEU A 397 -2.75 -8.13 -42.93
CA LEU A 397 -3.29 -8.84 -44.10
C LEU A 397 -3.71 -7.87 -45.20
N PHE A 398 -4.40 -6.78 -44.85
CA PHE A 398 -4.79 -5.74 -45.80
C PHE A 398 -3.58 -5.11 -46.49
N ILE A 399 -2.52 -4.78 -45.77
CA ILE A 399 -1.27 -4.26 -46.34
C ILE A 399 -0.61 -5.31 -47.23
N TYR A 400 -0.51 -6.56 -46.76
CA TYR A 400 0.11 -7.67 -47.49
C TYR A 400 -0.56 -7.95 -48.84
N PHE A 401 -1.90 -7.96 -48.89
CA PHE A 401 -2.67 -8.19 -50.11
C PHE A 401 -2.80 -6.95 -51.01
N ASN A 402 -2.29 -5.78 -50.59
CA ASN A 402 -2.34 -4.54 -51.38
C ASN A 402 -0.91 -3.99 -51.63
N PRO A 403 -0.19 -4.50 -52.64
CA PRO A 403 1.20 -4.10 -52.92
C PRO A 403 1.39 -2.60 -53.22
N THR A 404 0.34 -1.90 -53.66
CA THR A 404 0.33 -0.43 -53.82
C THR A 404 0.52 0.29 -52.48
N LEU A 405 -0.08 -0.19 -51.39
CA LEU A 405 0.09 0.36 -50.04
C LEU A 405 1.51 0.13 -49.50
N ILE A 406 2.13 -1.00 -49.83
CA ILE A 406 3.52 -1.29 -49.45
C ILE A 406 4.47 -0.28 -50.12
N LYS A 407 4.29 -0.01 -51.43
CA LYS A 407 5.05 1.02 -52.15
C LYS A 407 4.85 2.42 -51.57
N ILE A 408 3.63 2.72 -51.11
CA ILE A 408 3.31 3.98 -50.42
C ILE A 408 4.05 4.09 -49.06
N ILE A 409 4.04 3.03 -48.26
CA ILE A 409 4.69 3.03 -46.93
C ILE A 409 6.22 3.11 -47.05
N GLN A 410 6.81 2.53 -48.10
CA GLN A 410 8.27 2.51 -48.33
C GLN A 410 8.83 3.82 -48.89
N GLY A 411 8.00 4.85 -49.08
CA GLY A 411 8.46 6.17 -49.51
C GLY A 411 8.80 6.26 -51.01
N ASP A 412 8.40 5.27 -51.80
CA ASP A 412 8.65 5.19 -53.25
C ASP A 412 7.66 6.07 -54.06
N ILE A 413 7.33 7.26 -53.54
CA ILE A 413 6.23 8.14 -53.99
C ILE A 413 6.72 9.46 -54.60
N SER A 414 7.94 9.51 -55.12
CA SER A 414 8.38 10.70 -55.89
C SER A 414 7.52 11.00 -57.13
N LYS A 415 6.58 10.11 -57.51
CA LYS A 415 5.70 10.27 -58.69
C LYS A 415 4.21 10.61 -58.42
N ILE A 416 3.71 10.57 -57.17
CA ILE A 416 2.28 10.83 -56.88
C ILE A 416 2.03 12.26 -56.37
N GLU A 417 3.00 12.89 -55.72
CA GLU A 417 2.89 14.31 -55.33
C GLU A 417 2.97 15.28 -56.54
N GLU A 418 3.61 14.87 -57.64
CA GLU A 418 3.72 15.69 -58.87
C GLU A 418 2.43 15.74 -59.72
N THR A 419 1.50 14.79 -59.55
CA THR A 419 0.33 14.64 -60.44
C THR A 419 -0.90 15.41 -59.96
N GLY A 420 -0.72 16.63 -59.44
CA GLY A 420 -1.76 17.53 -58.93
C GLY A 420 -3.17 17.27 -59.51
N GLY A 421 -4.11 16.87 -58.63
CA GLY A 421 -5.44 16.40 -59.03
C GLY A 421 -6.18 15.68 -57.90
N ILE A 422 -7.35 15.12 -58.22
CA ILE A 422 -8.24 14.41 -57.28
C ILE A 422 -7.51 13.30 -56.50
N THR A 423 -6.51 12.65 -57.12
CA THR A 423 -5.66 11.62 -56.52
C THR A 423 -4.80 12.14 -55.35
N ALA A 424 -4.25 13.36 -55.44
CA ALA A 424 -3.49 13.98 -54.35
C ALA A 424 -4.38 14.37 -53.16
N ILE A 425 -5.62 14.82 -53.44
CA ILE A 425 -6.63 15.13 -52.41
C ILE A 425 -7.07 13.85 -51.69
N ILE A 426 -7.35 12.77 -52.44
CA ILE A 426 -7.67 11.45 -51.88
C ILE A 426 -6.48 10.97 -51.02
N PHE A 427 -5.24 11.14 -51.47
CA PHE A 427 -4.05 10.77 -50.71
C PHE A 427 -3.93 11.52 -49.38
N GLN A 428 -4.13 12.84 -49.37
CA GLN A 428 -4.08 13.66 -48.16
C GLN A 428 -5.21 13.29 -47.18
N GLN A 429 -6.40 12.97 -47.68
CA GLN A 429 -7.51 12.49 -46.84
C GLN A 429 -7.23 11.11 -46.26
N VAL A 430 -6.69 10.17 -47.05
CA VAL A 430 -6.29 8.83 -46.56
C VAL A 430 -5.20 8.94 -45.48
N LYS A 431 -4.19 9.80 -45.68
CA LYS A 431 -3.15 10.04 -44.66
C LYS A 431 -3.73 10.62 -43.36
N SER A 432 -4.70 11.53 -43.47
CA SER A 432 -5.39 12.12 -42.32
C SER A 432 -6.27 11.09 -41.59
N LEU A 433 -6.98 10.22 -42.32
CA LEU A 433 -7.75 9.11 -41.76
C LEU A 433 -6.86 8.09 -41.04
N ILE A 434 -5.70 7.75 -41.62
CA ILE A 434 -4.70 6.90 -40.98
C ILE A 434 -4.20 7.54 -39.67
N LEU A 435 -3.89 8.84 -39.69
CA LEU A 435 -3.45 9.56 -38.50
C LEU A 435 -4.54 9.62 -37.41
N LEU A 436 -5.80 9.87 -37.79
CA LEU A 436 -6.95 9.85 -36.88
C LEU A 436 -7.17 8.45 -36.28
N PHE A 437 -7.03 7.40 -37.11
CA PHE A 437 -7.10 6.02 -36.64
C PHE A 437 -6.01 5.70 -35.62
N PHE A 438 -4.75 6.06 -35.90
CA PHE A 438 -3.65 5.88 -34.95
C PHE A 438 -3.81 6.74 -33.70
N SER A 439 -4.35 7.95 -33.83
CA SER A 439 -4.63 8.84 -32.69
C SER A 439 -5.74 8.26 -31.80
N TYR A 440 -6.81 7.73 -32.39
CA TYR A 440 -7.87 7.03 -31.67
C TYR A 440 -7.33 5.76 -31.00
N LEU A 441 -6.51 4.98 -31.70
CA LEU A 441 -5.87 3.79 -31.17
C LEU A 441 -4.96 4.14 -29.97
N LEU A 442 -4.15 5.18 -30.10
CA LEU A 442 -3.30 5.69 -29.04
C LEU A 442 -4.14 6.17 -27.84
N ALA A 443 -5.22 6.90 -28.08
CA ALA A 443 -6.13 7.37 -27.03
C ALA A 443 -6.78 6.19 -26.28
N ARG A 444 -7.19 5.12 -26.98
CA ARG A 444 -7.73 3.90 -26.37
C ARG A 444 -6.69 3.15 -25.56
N ILE A 445 -5.46 3.04 -26.08
CA ILE A 445 -4.34 2.44 -25.37
C ILE A 445 -4.05 3.23 -24.08
N VAL A 446 -3.92 4.56 -24.16
CA VAL A 446 -3.69 5.43 -23.01
C VAL A 446 -4.81 5.31 -21.97
N SER A 447 -6.08 5.25 -22.41
CA SER A 447 -7.22 5.03 -21.51
C SER A 447 -7.15 3.69 -20.77
N TRP A 448 -6.65 2.62 -21.40
CA TRP A 448 -6.47 1.33 -20.74
C TRP A 448 -5.31 1.26 -19.77
N PHE A 449 -4.28 2.09 -19.97
CA PHE A 449 -3.17 2.25 -19.03
C PHE A 449 -3.54 3.11 -17.81
N GLN A 450 -4.74 3.72 -17.76
CA GLN A 450 -5.22 4.33 -16.53
C GLN A 450 -5.38 3.23 -15.47
N LEU A 451 -4.56 3.32 -14.42
CA LEU A 451 -4.62 2.48 -13.23
C LEU A 451 -5.85 2.90 -12.43
N THR A 452 -7.02 2.41 -12.86
CA THR A 452 -8.26 2.61 -12.11
C THR A 452 -8.45 1.41 -11.21
N GLU A 453 -8.31 1.64 -9.90
CA GLU A 453 -8.81 0.74 -8.85
C GLU A 453 -10.30 0.44 -9.11
N PRO A 454 -10.80 -0.73 -8.67
CA PRO A 454 -12.24 -0.99 -8.70
C PRO A 454 -12.96 0.07 -7.86
N SER A 455 -14.07 0.60 -8.38
CA SER A 455 -14.87 1.62 -7.69
C SER A 455 -15.50 1.11 -6.39
N SER A 456 -15.68 -0.21 -6.28
CA SER A 456 -16.25 -0.90 -5.12
C SER A 456 -15.92 -2.39 -5.15
N LEU A 457 -15.99 -3.05 -3.98
CA LEU A 457 -15.75 -4.49 -3.82
C LEU A 457 -17.01 -5.30 -3.55
N ASP A 458 -18.19 -4.66 -3.56
CA ASP A 458 -19.49 -5.27 -3.24
C ASP A 458 -19.81 -6.48 -4.14
N LYS A 459 -19.51 -6.40 -5.44
CA LYS A 459 -19.71 -7.52 -6.37
C LYS A 459 -18.90 -8.76 -5.96
N TYR A 460 -17.66 -8.56 -5.53
CA TYR A 460 -16.77 -9.65 -5.09
C TYR A 460 -17.23 -10.21 -3.75
N ALA A 461 -17.65 -9.35 -2.82
CA ALA A 461 -18.27 -9.75 -1.56
C ALA A 461 -19.54 -10.59 -1.80
N LYS A 462 -20.42 -10.16 -2.71
CA LYS A 462 -21.62 -10.93 -3.10
C LYS A 462 -21.27 -12.30 -3.66
N GLU A 463 -20.22 -12.40 -4.47
CA GLU A 463 -19.72 -13.69 -4.94
C GLU A 463 -19.18 -14.53 -3.76
N ARG A 464 -18.44 -13.92 -2.84
CA ARG A 464 -17.82 -14.60 -1.68
C ARG A 464 -18.85 -15.13 -0.69
N PHE A 465 -19.98 -14.44 -0.51
CA PHE A 465 -21.10 -14.89 0.31
C PHE A 465 -21.78 -16.17 -0.20
N LYS A 466 -21.74 -16.44 -1.52
CA LYS A 466 -22.42 -17.61 -2.11
C LYS A 466 -21.85 -18.91 -1.54
N GLY A 467 -22.75 -19.73 -0.98
CA GLY A 467 -22.40 -21.04 -0.41
C GLY A 467 -21.72 -20.96 0.95
N THR A 468 -21.86 -19.84 1.66
CA THR A 468 -21.31 -19.64 3.01
C THR A 468 -22.40 -19.22 3.98
N ASP A 469 -22.17 -19.48 5.27
CA ASP A 469 -23.07 -19.05 6.36
C ASP A 469 -22.69 -17.68 6.95
N TYR A 470 -21.78 -16.95 6.28
CA TYR A 470 -21.35 -15.63 6.71
C TYR A 470 -22.52 -14.66 6.64
N LYS A 471 -22.68 -13.88 7.70
CA LYS A 471 -23.67 -12.80 7.83
C LYS A 471 -23.04 -11.43 7.62
N ILE A 472 -21.77 -11.28 8.01
CA ILE A 472 -21.04 -10.02 7.96
C ILE A 472 -19.76 -10.26 7.16
N MET A 473 -19.43 -9.34 6.27
CA MET A 473 -18.17 -9.34 5.54
C MET A 473 -17.58 -7.95 5.50
N THR A 474 -16.26 -7.85 5.63
CA THR A 474 -15.57 -6.57 5.48
C THR A 474 -14.39 -6.69 4.52
N MET A 475 -14.20 -5.66 3.70
CA MET A 475 -13.02 -5.48 2.85
C MET A 475 -12.47 -4.05 2.95
N GLY A 476 -11.18 -3.88 2.63
CA GLY A 476 -10.49 -2.59 2.56
C GLY A 476 -10.17 -2.18 1.12
N HIS A 477 -8.96 -1.68 0.90
CA HIS A 477 -8.27 -1.51 -0.38
C HIS A 477 -8.72 -0.35 -1.27
N THR A 478 -10.03 -0.09 -1.42
CA THR A 478 -10.50 0.97 -2.35
C THR A 478 -10.52 2.37 -1.75
N HIS A 479 -10.24 2.48 -0.45
CA HIS A 479 -10.30 3.71 0.37
C HIS A 479 -11.69 4.37 0.45
N ASN A 480 -12.68 3.87 -0.29
CA ASN A 480 -14.04 4.41 -0.30
C ASN A 480 -14.91 3.64 0.70
N PRO A 481 -15.36 4.27 1.80
CA PRO A 481 -16.25 3.60 2.73
C PRO A 481 -17.57 3.25 2.06
N GLY A 482 -18.16 2.12 2.43
CA GLY A 482 -19.39 1.64 1.82
C GLY A 482 -20.09 0.58 2.64
N GLU A 483 -21.40 0.50 2.48
CA GLU A 483 -22.26 -0.48 3.14
C GLU A 483 -23.27 -1.02 2.13
N TYR A 484 -23.40 -2.35 2.09
CA TYR A 484 -24.31 -3.02 1.16
C TYR A 484 -25.03 -4.16 1.87
N LEU A 485 -26.36 -4.10 1.85
CA LEU A 485 -27.24 -5.18 2.28
C LEU A 485 -27.67 -5.98 1.05
N PHE A 486 -27.21 -7.24 0.93
CA PHE A 486 -27.53 -8.07 -0.24
C PHE A 486 -28.87 -8.81 -0.12
N ASN A 487 -29.27 -9.12 1.11
CA ASN A 487 -30.53 -9.74 1.51
C ASN A 487 -30.76 -9.45 3.00
N ASP A 488 -31.85 -9.93 3.60
CA ASP A 488 -32.19 -9.67 5.00
C ASP A 488 -31.17 -10.23 6.04
N ARG A 489 -30.10 -10.90 5.59
CA ARG A 489 -29.12 -11.58 6.47
C ARG A 489 -27.65 -11.20 6.20
N GLN A 490 -27.31 -10.73 5.00
CA GLN A 490 -25.91 -10.58 4.57
C GLN A 490 -25.55 -9.12 4.33
N ARG A 491 -24.62 -8.63 5.16
CA ARG A 491 -24.10 -7.26 5.13
C ARG A 491 -22.62 -7.23 4.77
N PHE A 492 -22.29 -6.36 3.83
CA PHE A 492 -20.92 -6.07 3.44
C PHE A 492 -20.55 -4.63 3.81
N TYR A 493 -19.36 -4.46 4.36
CA TYR A 493 -18.77 -3.17 4.67
C TYR A 493 -17.44 -3.00 3.93
N ASN A 494 -17.24 -1.82 3.34
CA ASN A 494 -15.89 -1.31 3.10
C ASN A 494 -15.58 -0.30 4.21
N THR A 495 -14.55 -0.59 5.01
CA THR A 495 -14.14 0.25 6.14
C THR A 495 -13.47 1.55 5.74
N GLY A 496 -13.27 1.83 4.45
CA GLY A 496 -12.71 3.10 3.97
C GLY A 496 -11.22 3.23 4.27
N THR A 497 -10.81 4.40 4.76
CA THR A 497 -9.39 4.71 5.01
C THR A 497 -9.21 5.72 6.15
N TRP A 498 -7.98 5.83 6.66
CA TRP A 498 -7.56 6.84 7.63
C TRP A 498 -6.62 7.89 7.05
N ILE A 499 -6.40 7.89 5.73
CA ILE A 499 -5.64 8.95 5.05
C ILE A 499 -6.59 9.97 4.41
N PRO A 500 -6.15 11.22 4.19
CA PRO A 500 -6.96 12.24 3.53
C PRO A 500 -7.40 11.79 2.14
N VAL A 501 -8.67 11.98 1.80
CA VAL A 501 -9.22 11.72 0.46
C VAL A 501 -9.47 13.06 -0.24
N ILE A 502 -8.89 13.25 -1.44
CA ILE A 502 -9.07 14.48 -2.22
C ILE A 502 -10.11 14.24 -3.30
N GLU A 503 -11.35 14.62 -3.02
CA GLU A 503 -12.45 14.53 -3.99
C GLU A 503 -12.40 15.70 -4.98
N THR A 504 -12.33 15.38 -6.27
CA THR A 504 -12.30 16.38 -7.36
C THR A 504 -13.66 16.57 -8.04
N SER A 505 -14.68 15.80 -7.64
CA SER A 505 -16.05 15.87 -8.14
C SER A 505 -16.92 16.68 -7.18
N THR A 506 -17.66 17.66 -7.69
CA THR A 506 -18.63 18.45 -6.92
C THR A 506 -19.97 17.74 -6.70
N ALA A 507 -20.19 16.60 -7.37
CA ALA A 507 -21.42 15.83 -7.28
C ALA A 507 -21.51 14.94 -6.03
N ASP A 508 -20.38 14.72 -5.36
CA ASP A 508 -20.33 14.02 -4.09
C ASP A 508 -20.51 15.03 -2.95
N VAL A 509 -21.38 14.70 -1.98
CA VAL A 509 -21.54 15.50 -0.77
C VAL A 509 -20.15 15.66 -0.13
N ARG A 510 -19.78 16.89 0.26
CA ARG A 510 -18.50 17.20 0.96
C ARG A 510 -18.50 16.65 2.39
N GLU A 511 -18.85 15.39 2.55
CA GLU A 511 -18.77 14.68 3.82
C GLU A 511 -17.39 14.05 3.95
N ASP A 512 -16.82 14.17 5.15
CA ASP A 512 -15.61 13.46 5.48
C ASP A 512 -15.88 11.94 5.47
N LYS A 513 -15.06 11.24 4.69
CA LYS A 513 -15.09 9.79 4.46
C LYS A 513 -13.88 9.08 5.08
N THR A 514 -13.15 9.78 5.95
CA THR A 514 -11.97 9.29 6.63
C THR A 514 -12.29 8.88 8.07
N TYR A 515 -11.33 8.22 8.72
CA TYR A 515 -11.42 7.72 10.10
C TYR A 515 -12.58 6.75 10.32
N THR A 516 -12.95 6.04 9.26
CA THR A 516 -14.03 5.06 9.27
C THR A 516 -13.58 3.76 9.92
N PHE A 517 -14.51 3.12 10.62
CA PHE A 517 -14.28 1.84 11.28
C PHE A 517 -15.59 1.06 11.41
N LEU A 518 -15.46 -0.26 11.48
CA LEU A 518 -16.57 -1.16 11.79
C LEU A 518 -16.46 -1.63 13.24
N HIS A 519 -17.56 -1.57 13.98
CA HIS A 519 -17.62 -2.04 15.36
C HIS A 519 -18.67 -3.14 15.47
N LEU A 520 -18.27 -4.30 15.98
CA LEU A 520 -19.14 -5.44 16.19
C LEU A 520 -19.24 -5.74 17.69
N ILE A 521 -20.47 -5.98 18.12
CA ILE A 521 -20.84 -6.29 19.50
C ILE A 521 -21.67 -7.59 19.53
N ARG A 522 -21.88 -8.14 20.72
CA ARG A 522 -22.82 -9.25 20.91
C ARG A 522 -24.20 -8.73 21.31
N ASP A 523 -25.24 -9.26 20.68
CA ASP A 523 -26.62 -9.02 21.11
C ASP A 523 -26.93 -9.77 22.43
N LYS A 524 -28.16 -9.60 22.94
CA LYS A 524 -28.63 -10.30 24.16
C LYS A 524 -28.62 -11.83 24.04
N ASN A 525 -28.60 -12.36 22.82
CA ASN A 525 -28.57 -13.79 22.52
C ASN A 525 -27.13 -14.29 22.23
N GLY A 526 -26.13 -13.42 22.37
CA GLY A 526 -24.73 -13.74 22.08
C GLY A 526 -24.35 -13.71 20.59
N ASN A 527 -25.24 -13.32 19.70
CA ASN A 527 -24.94 -13.22 18.27
C ASN A 527 -24.07 -12.00 17.99
N LEU A 528 -23.03 -12.18 17.17
CA LEU A 528 -22.21 -11.08 16.68
C LEU A 528 -23.03 -10.25 15.68
N ILE A 529 -23.21 -8.97 15.99
CA ILE A 529 -23.94 -7.99 15.19
C ILE A 529 -23.12 -6.70 15.07
N PRO A 530 -23.28 -5.92 13.99
CA PRO A 530 -22.69 -4.59 13.94
C PRO A 530 -23.41 -3.65 14.92
N ALA A 531 -22.65 -2.80 15.59
CA ALA A 531 -23.16 -1.77 16.47
C ALA A 531 -23.93 -0.69 15.68
N ASN A 532 -24.56 0.26 16.39
CA ASN A 532 -25.28 1.40 15.82
C ASN A 532 -26.26 1.01 14.70
N GLU A 533 -27.15 0.07 14.98
CA GLU A 533 -28.21 -0.37 14.06
C GLU A 533 -27.69 -0.97 12.75
N GLY A 534 -26.42 -1.42 12.74
CA GLY A 534 -25.80 -2.00 11.57
C GLY A 534 -25.12 -0.99 10.66
N LEU A 535 -24.93 0.26 11.09
CA LEU A 535 -24.35 1.30 10.25
C LEU A 535 -22.83 1.40 10.44
N LEU A 536 -22.11 1.65 9.35
CA LEU A 536 -20.69 1.98 9.39
C LEU A 536 -20.47 3.25 10.21
N GLN A 537 -19.37 3.30 10.97
CA GLN A 537 -19.04 4.43 11.83
C GLN A 537 -17.81 5.18 11.34
N ARG A 538 -17.69 6.43 11.77
CA ARG A 538 -16.47 7.22 11.70
C ARG A 538 -16.11 7.78 13.07
N TRP A 539 -14.83 7.92 13.34
CA TRP A 539 -14.34 8.62 14.51
C TRP A 539 -14.42 10.13 14.28
N ASN A 540 -15.26 10.82 15.06
CA ASN A 540 -15.26 12.28 15.10
C ASN A 540 -14.29 12.74 16.19
N ASP A 541 -13.11 13.16 15.75
CA ASP A 541 -12.01 13.49 16.63
C ASP A 541 -12.27 14.75 17.47
N ASP A 542 -12.89 15.76 16.87
CA ASP A 542 -13.29 17.00 17.56
C ASP A 542 -14.34 16.73 18.65
N ALA A 543 -15.25 15.78 18.40
CA ALA A 543 -16.29 15.39 19.34
C ALA A 543 -15.84 14.32 20.35
N GLY A 544 -14.67 13.70 20.15
CA GLY A 544 -14.16 12.60 20.99
C GLY A 544 -15.09 11.39 21.06
N ARG A 545 -15.87 11.13 20.01
CA ARG A 545 -16.86 10.05 19.97
C ARG A 545 -17.10 9.55 18.55
N PRO A 546 -17.62 8.33 18.37
CA PRO A 546 -18.02 7.87 17.06
C PRO A 546 -19.32 8.53 16.58
N GLU A 547 -19.45 8.61 15.26
CA GLU A 547 -20.63 9.05 14.53
C GLU A 547 -20.96 8.05 13.43
N VAL A 548 -22.21 8.05 12.98
CA VAL A 548 -22.62 7.28 11.81
C VAL A 548 -21.94 7.86 10.58
N GLN A 549 -21.28 7.01 9.79
CA GLN A 549 -20.77 7.41 8.50
C GLN A 549 -21.95 7.60 7.55
N VAL A 550 -22.10 8.80 7.02
CA VAL A 550 -23.10 9.06 6.00
C VAL A 550 -22.61 8.48 4.68
N LEU A 551 -23.42 7.61 4.10
CA LEU A 551 -23.15 6.91 2.86
C LEU A 551 -24.30 7.14 1.88
N VAL A 552 -23.97 7.57 0.66
CA VAL A 552 -24.96 7.75 -0.40
C VAL A 552 -25.01 6.48 -1.23
N GLN A 553 -26.17 5.82 -1.24
CA GLN A 553 -26.40 4.65 -2.09
C GLN A 553 -26.36 5.06 -3.57
N ARG A 554 -25.35 4.61 -4.30
CA ARG A 554 -25.25 4.79 -5.76
C ARG A 554 -26.01 3.64 -6.45
N LYS A 555 -26.93 3.98 -7.36
CA LYS A 555 -27.71 3.01 -8.15
C LYS A 555 -26.89 2.38 -9.27
#